data_AF-A0A3Q3K3V4-F1
#
_entry.id   AF-A0A3Q3K3V4-F1
#
_cell.length_a   1.000
_cell.length_b   1.000
_cell.length_c   1.000
_cell.angle_alpha   90.00
_cell.angle_beta   90.00
_cell.angle_gamma   90.00
#
_symmetry.space_group_name_H-M   'P 1'
#
loop_
_entity.id
_entity.type
_entity.pdbx_description
1 polymer ?
#
loop_
_entity_poly.entity_id
_entity_poly.type
_entity_poly.pdbx_seq_one_letter_code
_entity_poly.pdbx_strand_id
1 'polypeptide(L)' 'MTALSEASGGAHKVGVIRCDSRFYCPQGKSCCKGPKGQWTCCPYPLGQCCADGRHCCMYGYKCDPSSLSCTK' A
#
# COMPACT_ATOMS: atom_id res chain seq x y z
N MET A 1 0.79 -3.28 7.19
CA MET A 1 0.00 -2.39 6.31
C MET A 1 -0.75 -1.38 7.16
N THR A 2 -0.77 -0.08 6.80
CA THR A 2 -1.57 0.93 7.50
C THR A 2 -2.98 0.97 6.89
N ALA A 3 -4.00 1.18 7.73
CA ALA A 3 -5.35 1.44 7.26
C ALA A 3 -5.34 2.60 6.26
N LEU A 4 -6.03 2.41 5.13
CA LEU A 4 -6.25 3.51 4.20
C LEU A 4 -7.06 4.60 4.88
N SER A 5 -6.84 5.82 4.44
CA SER A 5 -7.80 6.88 4.66
C SER A 5 -8.87 6.77 3.56
N GLU A 6 -10.08 6.33 3.93
CA GLU A 6 -11.22 6.41 3.03
C GLU A 6 -11.57 7.89 2.80
N ALA A 7 -11.77 8.29 1.55
CA ALA A 7 -12.09 9.65 1.15
C ALA A 7 -13.54 10.08 1.49
N SER A 8 -14.05 9.64 2.64
CA SER A 8 -15.35 10.09 3.18
C SER A 8 -15.30 11.49 3.81
N GLY A 9 -14.20 12.24 3.66
CA GLY A 9 -14.13 13.63 4.08
C GLY A 9 -12.90 14.31 3.52
N GLY A 10 -13.11 15.25 2.61
CA GLY A 10 -12.09 15.97 1.88
C GLY A 10 -10.93 16.45 2.74
N ALA A 11 -9.74 15.99 2.41
CA ALA A 11 -8.51 16.69 2.75
C ALA A 11 -7.61 16.59 1.53
N HIS A 12 -7.65 17.63 0.69
CA HIS A 12 -6.59 17.97 -0.25
C HIS A 12 -5.31 18.27 0.55
N LYS A 13 -4.68 17.23 1.11
CA LYS A 13 -3.36 17.35 1.72
C LYS A 13 -2.38 17.25 0.57
N VAL A 14 -1.76 18.39 0.24
CA VAL A 14 -0.63 18.48 -0.68
C VAL A 14 0.40 17.44 -0.23
N GLY A 15 0.57 16.37 -1.01
CA GLY A 15 1.43 15.22 -0.68
C GLY A 15 0.75 13.85 -0.58
N VAL A 16 -0.57 13.73 -0.74
CA VAL A 16 -1.22 12.39 -0.76
C VAL A 16 -1.10 11.70 -2.12
N ILE A 17 -0.79 10.40 -2.11
CA ILE A 17 -0.76 9.54 -3.29
C ILE A 17 -2.15 8.92 -3.45
N ARG A 18 -2.87 9.30 -4.50
CA ARG A 18 -4.19 8.73 -4.82
C ARG A 18 -4.01 7.32 -5.37
N CYS A 19 -4.58 6.35 -4.68
CA CYS A 19 -4.61 4.96 -5.11
C CYS A 19 -5.82 4.70 -6.00
N ASP A 20 -6.93 5.33 -5.66
CA ASP A 20 -8.23 5.14 -6.31
C ASP A 20 -9.07 6.42 -6.21
N SER A 21 -10.31 6.35 -6.70
CA SER A 21 -11.31 7.42 -6.56
C SER A 21 -11.73 7.62 -5.10
N ARG A 22 -11.72 6.55 -4.30
CA ARG A 22 -12.10 6.56 -2.88
C ARG A 22 -10.94 6.44 -1.90
N PHE A 23 -9.76 6.05 -2.38
CA PHE A 23 -8.65 5.64 -1.52
C PHE A 23 -7.39 6.43 -1.82
N TYR A 24 -6.72 6.90 -0.76
CA TYR A 24 -5.46 7.61 -0.87
C TYR A 24 -4.53 7.26 0.29
N CYS A 25 -3.24 7.43 0.04
CA CYS A 25 -2.17 7.26 1.00
C CYS A 25 -1.47 8.58 1.29
N PRO A 26 -1.01 8.81 2.53
CA PRO A 26 -0.17 9.97 2.83
C PRO A 26 1.18 9.89 2.12
N GLN A 27 1.89 11.02 2.06
CA GLN A 27 3.19 11.14 1.40
C GLN A 27 4.20 10.12 1.92
N GLY A 28 5.04 9.60 1.03
CA GLY A 28 6.06 8.61 1.36
C GLY A 28 5.52 7.18 1.48
N LYS A 29 4.25 6.95 1.15
CA LYS A 29 3.64 5.61 1.08
C LYS A 29 3.21 5.27 -0.34
N SER A 30 3.28 4.01 -0.74
CA SER A 30 2.77 3.55 -2.04
C SER A 30 1.41 2.85 -1.92
N CYS A 31 0.66 2.85 -3.02
CA CYS A 31 -0.65 2.23 -3.11
C CYS A 31 -0.53 0.75 -3.47
N CYS A 32 -1.10 -0.12 -2.63
CA CYS A 32 -1.13 -1.56 -2.86
C CYS A 32 -2.57 -2.06 -2.97
N LYS A 33 -2.89 -2.69 -4.10
CA LYS A 33 -4.17 -3.36 -4.30
C LYS A 33 -4.04 -4.82 -3.85
N GLY A 34 -4.81 -5.19 -2.84
CA GLY A 34 -4.88 -6.57 -2.39
C GLY A 34 -5.72 -7.47 -3.30
N PRO A 35 -5.64 -8.80 -3.14
CA PRO A 35 -6.29 -9.76 -4.02
C PRO A 35 -7.82 -9.70 -3.95
N LYS A 36 -8.35 -9.21 -2.82
CA LYS A 36 -9.80 -8.98 -2.64
C LYS A 36 -10.28 -7.62 -3.20
N GLY A 37 -9.42 -6.87 -3.87
CA GLY A 37 -9.72 -5.52 -4.37
C GLY A 37 -9.67 -4.43 -3.29
N GLN A 38 -9.28 -4.77 -2.06
CA GLN A 38 -9.05 -3.80 -0.99
C GLN A 38 -7.72 -3.09 -1.23
N TRP A 39 -7.72 -1.77 -1.23
CA TRP A 39 -6.49 -0.99 -1.28
C TRP A 39 -5.79 -1.02 0.08
N THR A 40 -4.50 -0.75 0.14
CA THR A 40 -3.72 -0.58 1.37
C THR A 40 -2.54 0.35 1.11
N CYS A 41 -2.06 1.05 2.14
CA CYS A 41 -0.86 1.88 2.03
C CYS A 41 0.37 1.10 2.48
N CYS A 42 1.32 0.94 1.57
CA CYS A 42 2.64 0.44 1.89
C CYS A 42 3.51 1.58 2.45
N PRO A 43 4.20 1.38 3.58
CA PRO A 43 5.08 2.40 4.16
C PRO A 43 6.37 2.63 3.35
N TYR A 44 6.67 1.78 2.38
CA TYR A 44 7.86 1.89 1.54
C TYR A 44 7.50 2.61 0.23
N PRO A 45 8.11 3.76 -0.08
CA PRO A 45 7.79 4.52 -1.29
C PRO A 45 8.17 3.78 -2.59
N LEU A 46 9.21 2.93 -2.52
CA LEU A 46 9.64 2.05 -3.61
C LEU A 46 9.29 0.58 -3.35
N GLY A 47 8.39 0.32 -2.39
CA GLY A 47 8.03 -1.04 -2.04
C GLY A 47 7.15 -1.70 -3.09
N GLN A 48 7.37 -2.99 -3.31
CA GLN A 48 6.51 -3.82 -4.15
C GLN A 48 5.45 -4.51 -3.30
N CYS A 49 4.21 -4.42 -3.79
CA CYS A 49 3.07 -5.08 -3.17
C CYS A 49 3.15 -6.58 -3.45
N CYS A 50 2.99 -7.38 -2.41
CA CYS A 50 2.90 -8.81 -2.57
C CYS A 50 1.53 -9.21 -3.14
N ALA A 51 1.48 -10.31 -3.90
CA ALA A 51 0.23 -10.82 -4.49
C ALA A 51 -0.83 -11.18 -3.43
N ASP A 52 -0.37 -11.45 -2.20
CA ASP A 52 -1.20 -11.75 -1.04
C ASP A 52 -2.00 -10.52 -0.58
N GLY A 53 -1.52 -9.31 -0.92
CA GLY A 53 -2.17 -8.04 -0.58
C GLY A 53 -2.28 -7.74 0.91
N ARG A 54 -1.54 -8.47 1.73
CA ARG A 54 -1.49 -8.30 3.20
C ARG A 54 -0.22 -7.55 3.64
N HIS A 55 0.80 -7.55 2.82
CA HIS A 55 2.10 -6.93 3.09
C HIS A 55 2.72 -6.37 1.80
N CYS A 56 3.71 -5.53 2.02
CA CYS A 56 4.51 -4.90 0.99
C CYS A 56 5.95 -4.98 1.42
N CYS A 57 6.81 -5.31 0.46
CA CYS A 57 8.24 -5.46 0.67
C CYS A 57 8.98 -4.27 0.09
N MET A 58 10.09 -3.88 0.70
CA MET A 58 10.93 -2.83 0.13
C MET A 58 11.53 -3.26 -1.22
N TYR A 59 11.99 -2.30 -2.01
CA TYR A 59 12.63 -2.58 -3.28
C TYR A 59 13.80 -3.56 -3.11
N GLY A 60 13.83 -4.61 -3.93
CA GLY A 60 14.87 -5.65 -3.88
C GLY A 60 14.58 -6.80 -2.92
N TYR A 61 13.42 -6.84 -2.28
CA TYR A 61 12.95 -7.99 -1.51
C TYR A 61 11.87 -8.74 -2.28
N LYS A 62 11.91 -10.06 -2.22
CA LYS A 62 10.88 -10.97 -2.68
C LYS A 62 9.85 -11.22 -1.60
N CYS A 63 8.59 -11.13 -2.02
CA CYS A 63 7.47 -11.55 -1.21
C CYS A 63 7.46 -13.08 -1.13
N ASP A 64 7.42 -13.59 0.10
CA ASP A 64 7.12 -14.99 0.31
C ASP A 64 5.59 -15.15 0.34
N PRO A 65 4.95 -15.92 -0.54
CA PRO A 65 3.49 -16.07 -0.52
C PRO A 65 3.00 -16.98 0.62
N SER A 66 3.91 -17.76 1.22
CA SER A 66 3.61 -18.68 2.31
C SER A 66 3.74 -18.00 3.68
N SER A 67 4.45 -16.87 3.73
CA SER A 67 4.83 -16.18 4.96
C SER A 67 4.54 -14.68 4.84
N LEU A 68 4.10 -13.99 5.89
CA LEU A 68 3.98 -12.51 5.85
C LEU A 68 5.35 -11.79 5.89
N SER A 69 6.34 -12.37 5.22
CA SER A 69 7.76 -12.02 5.28
C SER A 69 8.27 -11.55 3.93
N CYS A 70 9.26 -10.68 3.99
CA CYS A 70 10.01 -10.21 2.85
C CYS A 70 11.42 -10.79 2.95
N THR A 71 11.81 -11.59 1.97
CA THR A 71 13.12 -12.21 1.88
C THR A 71 13.92 -11.53 0.77
N LYS A 72 15.25 -11.44 0.87
CA LYS A 72 16.08 -10.85 -0.18
C LYS A 72 16.33 -11.86 -1.30
#